data_AF-A0A5N5G8W6-F1
#
_entry.id   AF-A0A5N5G8W6-F1
#
_cell.length_a   1.000
_cell.length_b   1.000
_cell.length_c   1.000
_cell.angle_alpha   90.00
_cell.angle_beta   90.00
_cell.angle_gamma   90.00
#
_symmetry.space_group_name_H-M   'P 1'
#
loop_
_entity.id
_entity.type
_entity.pdbx_description
1 polymer ?
#
loop_
_entity_poly.entity_id
_entity_poly.type
_entity_poly.pdbx_seq_one_letter_code
_entity_poly.pdbx_strand_id
1 'polypeptide(L)' 'MSNLNKLDFTNVEVSGRNYLKWVQDVKLHHTTKNLCPAIEEETDNPVGEVEKATTMVFIRRHIHDALQIEYLAKEDPRAL' A
#
# COMPACT_ATOMS: atom_id res chain seq x y z
N MET A 1 1.65 21.87 13.11
CA MET A 1 2.22 21.59 11.78
C MET A 1 2.67 20.13 11.79
N SER A 2 1.80 19.22 11.34
CA SER A 2 2.10 17.79 11.25
C SER A 2 3.04 17.58 10.07
N ASN A 3 4.23 17.03 10.34
CA ASN A 3 5.23 16.74 9.33
C ASN A 3 4.65 15.80 8.28
N LEU A 4 4.36 16.33 7.08
CA LEU A 4 3.89 15.54 5.94
C LEU A 4 4.86 14.40 5.59
N ASN A 5 6.12 14.48 6.02
CA ASN A 5 7.18 13.51 5.70
C ASN A 5 7.30 12.35 6.68
N LYS A 6 6.44 12.25 7.70
CA LYS A 6 6.48 11.10 8.61
C LYS A 6 5.66 9.97 7.98
N LEU A 7 6.37 9.00 7.40
CA LEU A 7 5.77 7.74 6.97
C LEU A 7 5.12 7.07 8.18
N ASP A 8 3.94 6.48 7.98
CA ASP A 8 3.17 5.88 9.08
C ASP A 8 3.90 4.66 9.67
N PHE A 9 4.78 4.03 8.89
CA PHE A 9 5.70 2.95 9.27
C PHE A 9 6.90 2.89 8.31
N THR A 10 7.85 2.00 8.56
CA THR A 10 9.10 1.88 7.80
C THR A 10 8.86 1.40 6.36
N ASN A 11 9.44 2.07 5.37
CA ASN A 11 9.37 1.65 3.97
C ASN A 11 10.02 0.29 3.73
N VAL A 12 9.58 -0.43 2.70
CA VAL A 12 10.27 -1.63 2.22
C VAL A 12 11.70 -1.26 1.87
N GLU A 13 12.69 -1.92 2.46
CA GLU A 13 14.10 -1.75 2.13
C GLU A 13 14.40 -2.32 0.73
N VAL A 14 15.43 -1.83 0.05
CA VAL A 14 15.83 -2.33 -1.29
C VAL A 14 16.06 -3.85 -1.30
N SER A 15 16.54 -4.41 -0.19
CA SER A 15 16.78 -5.85 -0.05
C SER A 15 15.52 -6.66 0.26
N GLY A 16 14.36 -6.01 0.45
CA GLY A 16 13.07 -6.66 0.71
C GLY A 16 12.94 -7.35 2.08
N ARG A 17 13.96 -7.28 2.96
CA ARG A 17 14.02 -8.04 4.23
C ARG A 17 12.84 -7.75 5.17
N ASN A 18 12.32 -6.53 5.11
CA ASN A 18 11.18 -6.09 5.92
C ASN A 18 9.84 -6.15 5.18
N TYR A 19 9.78 -6.78 3.99
CA TYR A 19 8.55 -6.85 3.19
C TYR A 19 7.37 -7.46 3.95
N LEU A 20 7.57 -8.58 4.65
CA LEU A 20 6.49 -9.22 5.43
C LEU A 20 5.93 -8.32 6.52
N LYS A 21 6.82 -7.61 7.24
CA LYS A 21 6.42 -6.64 8.27
C LYS A 21 5.67 -5.46 7.64
N TRP A 22 6.18 -4.94 6.53
CA TRP A 22 5.54 -3.86 5.79
C TRP A 22 4.15 -4.25 5.29
N VAL A 23 3.95 -5.47 4.76
CA VAL A 23 2.62 -5.97 4.35
C VAL A 23 1.65 -6.00 5.54
N GLN A 24 2.10 -6.41 6.72
CA GLN A 24 1.27 -6.39 7.93
C GLN A 24 0.88 -4.95 8.33
N ASP A 25 1.84 -4.03 8.29
CA ASP A 25 1.60 -2.62 8.62
C ASP A 25 0.64 -1.95 7.62
N VAL A 26 0.76 -2.25 6.31
CA VAL A 26 -0.17 -1.81 5.26
C VAL A 26 -1.57 -2.36 5.50
N LYS A 27 -1.70 -3.66 5.75
CA LYS A 27 -3.00 -4.30 6.03
C LYS A 27 -3.67 -3.64 7.23
N LEU A 28 -2.94 -3.47 8.34
CA LEU A 28 -3.46 -2.83 9.55
C LEU A 28 -3.90 -1.38 9.29
N HIS A 29 -3.11 -0.59 8.56
CA HIS A 29 -3.47 0.78 8.19
C HIS A 29 -4.79 0.81 7.40
N HIS A 30 -4.94 -0.08 6.42
CA HIS A 30 -6.16 -0.18 5.61
C HIS A 30 -7.36 -0.65 6.43
N THR A 31 -7.19 -1.59 7.36
CA THR A 31 -8.24 -2.01 8.29
C THR A 31 -8.72 -0.84 9.14
N THR A 32 -7.81 -0.02 9.68
CA THR A 32 -8.19 1.16 10.49
C THR A 32 -8.93 2.23 9.69
N LYS A 33 -8.77 2.25 8.37
CA LYS A 33 -9.41 3.21 7.47
C LYS A 33 -10.65 2.67 6.75
N ASN A 34 -11.12 1.46 7.09
CA ASN A 34 -12.18 0.75 6.36
C ASN A 34 -11.87 0.54 4.86
N LEU A 35 -10.59 0.51 4.48
CA LEU A 35 -10.11 0.29 3.10
C LEU A 35 -9.74 -1.18 2.83
N CYS A 36 -10.04 -2.10 3.76
CA CYS A 36 -9.84 -3.54 3.61
C CYS A 36 -10.42 -4.15 2.32
N PRO A 37 -11.62 -3.75 1.83
CA PRO A 37 -12.17 -4.33 0.61
C PRO A 37 -11.22 -4.20 -0.59
N ALA A 38 -10.41 -3.14 -0.64
CA ALA A 38 -9.50 -2.87 -1.74
C ALA A 38 -8.34 -3.87 -1.90
N ILE A 39 -8.02 -4.62 -0.84
CA ILE A 39 -6.88 -5.55 -0.80
C ILE A 39 -7.33 -7.01 -0.64
N GLU A 40 -8.51 -7.26 -0.07
CA GLU A 40 -9.10 -8.62 0.05
C GLU A 40 -9.74 -9.08 -1.27
N GLU A 41 -9.77 -10.40 -1.52
CA GLU A 41 -10.44 -11.01 -2.69
C GLU A 41 -11.92 -10.60 -2.75
N GLU A 42 -12.49 -10.60 -3.96
CA GLU A 42 -13.89 -10.21 -4.22
C GLU A 42 -14.87 -10.82 -3.21
N THR A 43 -15.29 -9.99 -2.26
CA THR A 43 -16.62 -10.11 -1.67
C THR A 43 -17.58 -9.36 -2.59
N ASP A 44 -18.88 -9.65 -2.51
CA ASP A 44 -19.97 -9.11 -3.35
C ASP A 44 -20.05 -7.55 -3.48
N ASN A 45 -19.13 -6.80 -2.87
CA ASN A 45 -18.99 -5.37 -3.01
C ASN A 45 -17.79 -5.01 -3.91
N PRO A 46 -18.02 -4.50 -5.14
CA PRO A 46 -16.94 -4.00 -5.98
C PRO A 46 -16.25 -2.82 -5.28
N VAL A 47 -14.95 -2.98 -5.04
CA VAL A 47 -14.06 -1.93 -4.54
C VAL A 47 -14.12 -0.73 -5.48
N GLY A 48 -14.38 0.46 -4.95
CA GLY A 48 -14.43 1.68 -5.75
C GLY A 48 -13.06 2.02 -6.35
N GLU A 49 -13.03 2.56 -7.56
CA GLU A 49 -11.79 3.02 -8.21
C GLU A 49 -10.98 3.99 -7.34
N VAL A 50 -11.67 4.81 -6.55
CA VAL A 50 -11.05 5.74 -5.59
C VAL A 50 -10.29 5.00 -4.48
N GLU A 51 -10.83 3.90 -3.96
CA GLU A 51 -10.20 3.10 -2.91
C GLU A 51 -8.96 2.38 -3.47
N LYS A 52 -9.05 1.86 -4.70
CA LYS A 52 -7.90 1.28 -5.41
C LYS A 52 -6.79 2.32 -5.63
N ALA A 53 -7.14 3.50 -6.16
CA ALA A 53 -6.19 4.57 -6.38
C ALA A 53 -5.54 5.06 -5.08
N THR A 54 -6.32 5.19 -4.00
CA THR A 54 -5.84 5.59 -2.67
C THR A 54 -4.86 4.56 -2.11
N THR A 55 -5.17 3.27 -2.25
CA THR A 55 -4.29 2.16 -1.86
C THR A 55 -2.98 2.18 -2.65
N MET A 56 -3.07 2.38 -3.97
CA MET A 56 -1.90 2.43 -4.84
C MET A 56 -0.96 3.59 -4.49
N VAL A 57 -1.50 4.79 -4.26
CA VAL A 57 -0.73 5.97 -3.83
C VAL A 57 -0.06 5.71 -2.49
N PHE A 58 -0.78 5.07 -1.55
CA PHE A 58 -0.25 4.73 -0.24
C PHE A 58 0.94 3.77 -0.34
N ILE A 59 0.81 2.70 -1.13
CA ILE A 59 1.89 1.71 -1.33
C ILE A 59 3.11 2.35 -1.98
N ARG A 60 2.94 3.12 -3.07
CA ARG A 60 4.05 3.79 -3.78
C ARG A 60 4.84 4.73 -2.87
N ARG A 61 4.18 5.38 -1.91
CA ARG A 61 4.82 6.26 -0.93
C ARG A 61 5.64 5.50 0.12
N HIS A 62 5.32 4.24 0.36
CA HIS A 62 5.94 3.41 1.40
C HIS A 62 6.86 2.32 0.84
N ILE A 63 7.20 2.36 -0.45
CA ILE A 63 8.23 1.53 -1.08
C ILE A 63 9.47 2.39 -1.33
N HIS A 64 10.67 1.79 -1.27
CA HIS A 64 11.91 2.48 -1.60
C HIS A 64 11.92 2.97 -3.06
N ASP A 65 12.48 4.15 -3.32
CA ASP A 65 12.51 4.77 -4.66
C ASP A 65 13.13 3.86 -5.73
N ALA A 66 14.20 3.14 -5.38
CA ALA A 66 14.83 2.14 -6.26
C ALA A 66 13.88 1.01 -6.71
N LEU A 67 12.86 0.70 -5.91
CA LEU A 67 11.83 -0.31 -6.21
C LEU A 67 10.59 0.33 -6.88
N GLN A 68 10.37 1.64 -6.73
CA GLN A 68 9.20 2.31 -7.34
C GLN A 68 9.12 2.08 -8.84
N ILE A 69 10.25 2.03 -9.56
CA ILE A 69 10.27 1.79 -11.02
C ILE A 69 9.66 0.43 -11.38
N GLU A 70 9.94 -0.61 -10.59
CA GLU A 70 9.38 -1.96 -10.80
C GLU A 70 7.88 -2.02 -10.47
N TYR A 71 7.43 -1.19 -9.52
CA TYR A 71 6.05 -1.17 -9.03
C TYR A 71 5.15 -0.12 -9.72
N LEU A 72 5.73 0.84 -10.45
CA LEU A 72 5.01 1.90 -11.16
C LEU A 72 4.14 1.36 -12.31
N ALA A 73 4.56 0.25 -12.93
CA ALA A 73 3.83 -0.40 -14.02
C ALA A 73 2.63 -1.23 -13.54
N LYS A 74 2.48 -1.45 -12.21
CA LYS A 74 1.33 -2.18 -11.66
C LYS A 74 0.18 -1.21 -11.41
N GLU A 75 -0.97 -1.51 -12.03
CA GLU A 75 -2.21 -0.74 -11.92
C GLU A 75 -3.14 -1.29 -10.83
N ASP A 76 -3.01 -2.56 -10.48
CA ASP A 76 -3.80 -3.22 -9.44
C ASP A 76 -3.01 -3.35 -8.13
N PRO A 77 -3.50 -2.80 -7.00
CA PRO A 77 -2.91 -3.01 -5.69
C PRO A 77 -2.78 -4.49 -5.30
N ARG A 78 -3.64 -5.36 -5.83
CA ARG A 78 -3.61 -6.81 -5.59
C ARG A 78 -2.49 -7.52 -6.35
N ALA A 79 -2.01 -6.92 -7.43
CA ALA A 79 -0.89 -7.45 -8.20
C ALA A 79 0.47 -7.14 -7.57
N LEU A 80 0.51 -6.38 -6.46
CA LEU A 80 1.72 -5.97 -5.74
C LEU A 80 2.24 -7.06 -4.82
#